data_AF-A0A502EUF9-F1
#
_entry.id   AF-A0A502EUF9-F1
#
_cell.length_a   1.000
_cell.length_b   1.000
_cell.length_c   1.000
_cell.angle_alpha   90.00
_cell.angle_beta   90.00
_cell.angle_gamma   90.00
#
_symmetry.space_group_name_H-M   'P 1'
#
loop_
_entity.id
_entity.type
_entity.pdbx_description
1 polymer ?
#
loop_
_entity_poly.entity_id
_entity_poly.type
_entity_poly.pdbx_seq_one_letter_code
_entity_poly.pdbx_strand_id
1 'polypeptide(L)'
;MKDERIAKRKIIEQNSLEFKTKNLSESEIYSFEKLYSYLNLKLKKPINYEDLNNLCYSLFCTIDILPENLQFLKITKKVLALIRTEILTENFNEFIELDDSINEEYWIEQIRKSMINDIWPNIENAKILLESN
;
A
#
# COMPACT_ATOMS: atom_id res chain seq x y z
N MET A 1 -4.99 -29.43 18.46
CA MET A 1 -3.65 -28.79 18.52
C MET A 1 -3.30 -27.97 17.27
N LYS A 2 -3.69 -28.39 16.04
CA LYS A 2 -3.47 -27.60 14.81
C LYS A 2 -4.42 -26.40 14.69
N ASP A 3 -5.69 -26.59 15.05
CA ASP A 3 -6.74 -25.55 14.95
C ASP A 3 -6.56 -24.42 15.97
N GLU A 4 -6.04 -24.73 17.16
CA GLU A 4 -5.72 -23.75 18.20
C GLU A 4 -4.59 -22.79 17.80
N ARG A 5 -3.60 -23.29 17.04
CA ARG A 5 -2.51 -22.46 16.50
C ARG A 5 -3.01 -21.55 15.37
N ILE A 6 -3.94 -22.03 14.54
CA ILE A 6 -4.58 -21.25 13.48
C ILE A 6 -5.45 -20.14 14.09
N ALA A 7 -6.24 -20.46 15.12
CA ALA A 7 -7.07 -19.48 15.82
C ALA A 7 -6.23 -18.39 16.50
N LYS A 8 -5.14 -18.76 17.19
CA LYS A 8 -4.22 -17.79 17.81
C LYS A 8 -3.55 -16.86 16.78
N ARG A 9 -3.15 -17.39 15.61
CA ARG A 9 -2.61 -16.56 14.52
C ARG A 9 -3.63 -15.56 13.98
N LYS A 10 -4.87 -16.00 13.73
CA LYS A 10 -5.95 -15.12 13.27
C LYS A 10 -6.26 -13.98 14.25
N ILE A 11 -6.25 -14.27 15.56
CA ILE A 11 -6.47 -13.24 16.59
C ILE A 11 -5.32 -12.22 16.61
N ILE A 12 -4.07 -12.67 16.45
CA ILE A 12 -2.91 -11.78 16.40
C ILE A 12 -2.94 -10.91 15.12
N GLU A 13 -3.30 -11.50 13.99
CA GLU A 13 -3.46 -10.79 12.71
C GLU A 13 -4.60 -9.77 12.76
N GLN A 14 -5.76 -10.13 13.33
CA GLN A 14 -6.88 -9.20 13.53
C GLN A 14 -6.51 -8.05 14.45
N ASN A 15 -5.89 -8.33 15.60
CA ASN A 15 -5.47 -7.28 16.54
C ASN A 15 -4.41 -6.34 15.92
N SER A 16 -3.54 -6.87 15.05
CA SER A 16 -2.56 -6.07 14.29
C SER A 16 -3.23 -5.19 13.25
N LEU A 17 -4.18 -5.73 12.49
CA LEU A 17 -4.93 -4.98 11.49
C LEU A 17 -5.78 -3.88 12.15
N GLU A 18 -6.54 -4.21 13.19
CA GLU A 18 -7.33 -3.24 13.96
C GLU A 18 -6.48 -2.11 14.51
N PHE A 19 -5.27 -2.41 15.01
CA PHE A 19 -4.34 -1.40 15.48
C PHE A 19 -3.85 -0.48 14.35
N LYS A 20 -3.51 -1.06 13.19
CA LYS A 20 -3.04 -0.32 12.01
C LYS A 20 -4.14 0.55 11.39
N THR A 21 -5.38 0.10 11.42
CA THR A 21 -6.52 0.78 10.81
C THR A 21 -7.33 1.65 11.77
N LYS A 22 -6.96 1.74 13.06
CA LYS A 22 -7.71 2.47 14.10
C LYS A 22 -8.04 3.94 13.76
N ASN A 23 -7.26 4.56 12.87
CA ASN A 23 -7.38 5.95 12.46
C ASN A 23 -8.03 6.13 11.07
N LEU A 24 -8.55 5.06 10.48
CA LEU A 24 -9.25 5.03 9.20
C LEU A 24 -10.77 4.97 9.41
N SER A 25 -11.52 5.61 8.52
CA SER A 25 -12.97 5.38 8.42
C SER A 25 -13.28 4.00 7.84
N GLU A 26 -14.50 3.48 8.05
CA GLU A 26 -14.93 2.20 7.45
C GLU A 26 -14.72 2.14 5.93
N SER A 27 -14.98 3.25 5.23
CA SER A 27 -14.74 3.36 3.78
C SER A 27 -13.26 3.26 3.39
N GLU A 28 -12.36 3.76 4.24
CA GLU A 28 -10.92 3.67 4.03
C GLU A 28 -10.39 2.28 4.37
N ILE A 29 -10.94 1.62 5.39
CA ILE A 29 -10.63 0.22 5.73
C ILE A 29 -11.00 -0.67 4.54
N TYR A 30 -12.22 -0.53 4.01
CA TYR A 30 -12.65 -1.27 2.82
C TYR A 30 -11.72 -1.01 1.62
N SER A 31 -11.35 0.25 1.40
CA SER A 31 -10.45 0.64 0.30
C SER A 31 -9.04 0.04 0.47
N PHE A 32 -8.51 0.08 1.70
CA PHE A 32 -7.26 -0.57 2.06
C PHE A 32 -7.32 -2.06 1.76
N GLU A 33 -8.31 -2.79 2.28
CA GLU A 33 -8.40 -4.25 2.11
C GLU A 33 -8.49 -4.65 0.64
N LYS A 34 -9.35 -3.98 -0.14
CA LYS A 34 -9.53 -4.27 -1.56
C LYS A 34 -8.30 -3.94 -2.38
N LEU A 35 -7.73 -2.76 -2.19
CA LEU A 35 -6.57 -2.33 -2.96
C LEU A 35 -5.33 -3.15 -2.56
N TYR A 36 -5.13 -3.41 -1.26
CA TYR A 36 -4.03 -4.24 -0.79
C TYR A 36 -4.12 -5.67 -1.35
N SER A 37 -5.30 -6.29 -1.28
CA SER A 37 -5.51 -7.63 -1.83
C SER A 37 -5.23 -7.66 -3.33
N TYR A 38 -5.65 -6.64 -4.08
CA TYR A 38 -5.36 -6.52 -5.51
C TYR A 38 -3.87 -6.39 -5.79
N LEU A 39 -3.20 -5.44 -5.12
CA LEU A 39 -1.77 -5.18 -5.32
C LEU A 39 -0.91 -6.37 -4.89
N ASN A 40 -1.25 -7.03 -3.78
CA ASN A 40 -0.50 -8.19 -3.33
C ASN A 40 -0.56 -9.37 -4.33
N LEU A 41 -1.67 -9.51 -5.06
CA LEU A 41 -1.81 -10.49 -6.12
C LEU A 41 -1.08 -10.09 -7.41
N LYS A 42 -1.07 -8.79 -7.74
CA LYS A 42 -0.54 -8.28 -9.01
C LYS A 42 0.95 -7.96 -9.00
N LEU A 43 1.48 -7.52 -7.87
CA LEU A 43 2.87 -7.12 -7.78
C LEU A 43 3.76 -8.34 -7.62
N LYS A 44 4.66 -8.55 -8.59
CA LYS A 44 5.69 -9.58 -8.49
C LYS A 44 6.69 -9.18 -7.40
N LYS A 45 6.93 -10.08 -6.46
CA LYS A 45 7.94 -9.89 -5.40
C LYS A 45 9.29 -10.51 -5.79
N PRO A 46 10.42 -9.87 -5.45
CA PRO A 46 10.49 -8.59 -4.74
C PRO A 46 10.23 -7.39 -5.69
N ILE A 47 9.50 -6.39 -5.20
CA ILE A 47 9.32 -5.09 -5.87
C ILE A 47 10.44 -4.15 -5.42
N ASN A 48 11.00 -3.34 -6.32
CA ASN A 48 11.98 -2.34 -5.91
C ASN A 48 11.27 -1.09 -5.31
N TYR A 49 12.04 -0.29 -4.56
CA TYR A 49 11.50 0.87 -3.84
C TYR A 49 10.99 1.97 -4.78
N GLU A 50 11.65 2.17 -5.93
CA GLU A 50 11.30 3.21 -6.90
C GLU A 50 9.96 2.91 -7.58
N ASP A 51 9.75 1.68 -8.02
CA ASP A 51 8.50 1.21 -8.63
C ASP A 51 7.34 1.30 -7.65
N LEU A 52 7.55 0.90 -6.39
CA LEU A 52 6.52 1.02 -5.36
C LEU A 52 6.17 2.49 -5.08
N ASN A 53 7.16 3.37 -5.00
CA ASN A 53 6.90 4.81 -4.81
C ASN A 53 6.16 5.40 -6.01
N ASN A 54 6.60 5.07 -7.23
CA ASN A 54 5.95 5.53 -8.45
C ASN A 54 4.49 5.05 -8.52
N LEU A 55 4.23 3.80 -8.14
CA LEU A 55 2.88 3.24 -8.07
C LEU A 55 2.02 3.97 -7.04
N CYS A 56 2.48 4.12 -5.80
CA CYS A 56 1.74 4.81 -4.74
C CYS A 56 1.48 6.27 -5.11
N TYR A 57 2.43 6.94 -5.76
CA TYR A 57 2.25 8.33 -6.21
C TYR A 57 1.30 8.41 -7.41
N SER A 58 1.37 7.47 -8.36
CA SER A 58 0.40 7.38 -9.46
C SER A 58 -1.02 7.21 -8.95
N LEU A 59 -1.23 6.29 -7.99
CA LEU A 59 -2.53 6.05 -7.34
C LEU A 59 -3.03 7.26 -6.54
N PHE A 60 -2.12 8.08 -6.01
CA PHE A 60 -2.48 9.35 -5.38
C PHE A 60 -2.99 10.38 -6.39
N CYS A 61 -2.43 10.38 -7.60
CA CYS A 61 -2.79 11.33 -8.66
C CYS A 61 -4.04 10.92 -9.45
N THR A 62 -4.17 9.64 -9.79
CA THR A 62 -5.30 9.10 -10.57
C THR A 62 -5.61 7.67 -10.18
N ILE A 63 -6.90 7.37 -10.08
CA ILE A 63 -7.39 6.02 -9.83
C ILE A 63 -7.59 5.22 -11.12
N ASP A 64 -7.52 5.87 -12.29
CA ASP A 64 -7.85 5.29 -13.59
C ASP A 64 -6.82 4.23 -14.05
N ILE A 65 -5.70 4.11 -13.35
CA ILE A 65 -4.71 3.03 -13.54
C ILE A 65 -5.18 1.69 -12.95
N LEU A 66 -6.23 1.71 -12.10
CA LEU A 66 -6.83 0.51 -11.57
C LEU A 66 -7.91 -0.04 -12.52
N PRO A 67 -8.21 -1.35 -12.45
CA PRO A 67 -9.39 -1.94 -13.06
C PRO A 67 -10.68 -1.19 -12.68
N GLU A 68 -11.65 -1.12 -13.59
CA GLU A 68 -12.91 -0.37 -13.42
C GLU A 68 -13.64 -0.70 -12.11
N ASN A 69 -13.63 -1.98 -11.71
CA ASN A 69 -14.24 -2.44 -10.46
C ASN A 69 -13.48 -2.02 -9.18
N LEU A 70 -12.39 -1.27 -9.29
CA LEU A 70 -11.64 -0.70 -8.17
C LEU A 70 -11.54 0.83 -8.26
N GLN A 71 -12.04 1.45 -9.34
CA GLN A 71 -11.98 2.90 -9.53
C GLN A 71 -12.91 3.70 -8.61
N PHE A 72 -13.79 3.02 -7.86
CA PHE A 72 -14.63 3.65 -6.85
C PHE A 72 -13.99 3.73 -5.46
N LEU A 73 -12.79 3.14 -5.28
CA LEU A 73 -12.13 3.09 -3.97
C LEU A 73 -11.70 4.49 -3.51
N LYS A 74 -11.82 4.75 -2.20
CA LYS A 74 -11.39 6.01 -1.59
C LYS A 74 -9.91 5.92 -1.22
N ILE A 75 -9.05 6.28 -2.16
CA ILE A 75 -7.60 6.24 -1.98
C ILE A 75 -7.12 7.51 -1.29
N THR A 76 -7.12 7.51 0.04
CA THR A 76 -6.55 8.62 0.84
C THR A 76 -5.05 8.44 1.07
N LYS A 77 -4.38 9.51 1.50
CA LYS A 77 -2.96 9.47 1.89
C LYS A 77 -2.69 8.40 2.96
N LYS A 78 -3.59 8.28 3.94
CA LYS A 78 -3.51 7.27 5.00
C LYS A 78 -3.62 5.84 4.44
N VAL A 79 -4.57 5.61 3.54
CA VAL A 79 -4.75 4.30 2.87
C VAL A 79 -3.48 3.92 2.10
N LEU A 80 -2.93 4.84 1.31
CA LEU A 80 -1.71 4.59 0.53
C LEU A 80 -0.48 4.38 1.41
N ALA A 81 -0.31 5.16 2.47
CA ALA A 81 0.77 4.98 3.43
C ALA A 81 0.72 3.58 4.05
N LEU A 82 -0.48 3.13 4.47
CA LEU A 82 -0.64 1.81 5.04
C LEU A 82 -0.36 0.71 4.01
N ILE A 83 -0.87 0.81 2.79
CA ILE A 83 -0.58 -0.13 1.70
C ILE A 83 0.91 -0.26 1.44
N ARG A 84 1.60 0.89 1.35
CA ARG A 84 3.03 0.93 1.11
C ARG A 84 3.80 0.23 2.22
N THR A 85 3.44 0.49 3.48
CA THR A 85 4.02 -0.16 4.65
C THR A 85 3.84 -1.67 4.63
N GLU A 86 2.63 -2.15 4.36
CA GLU A 86 2.37 -3.59 4.28
C GLU A 86 3.15 -4.26 3.14
N ILE A 87 3.18 -3.64 1.95
CA ILE A 87 3.94 -4.18 0.81
C ILE A 87 5.43 -4.24 1.16
N LEU A 88 6.01 -3.17 1.73
CA LEU A 88 7.43 -3.16 2.14
C LEU A 88 7.72 -4.24 3.19
N THR A 89 6.82 -4.42 4.17
CA THR A 89 6.95 -5.44 5.21
C THR A 89 6.99 -6.84 4.60
N GLU A 90 6.11 -7.14 3.65
CA GLU A 90 6.10 -8.44 2.95
C GLU A 90 7.25 -8.59 1.96
N ASN A 91 7.80 -7.49 1.43
CA ASN A 91 8.84 -7.50 0.41
C ASN A 91 10.25 -7.74 0.98
N PHE A 92 10.54 -7.17 2.15
CA PHE A 92 11.88 -7.21 2.74
C PHE A 92 12.04 -8.27 3.84
N ASN A 93 10.96 -8.95 4.23
CA ASN A 93 10.94 -10.05 5.23
C ASN A 93 11.61 -9.76 6.60
N GLU A 94 12.15 -8.57 6.83
CA GLU A 94 12.77 -8.14 8.08
C GLU A 94 12.44 -6.69 8.40
N PHE A 95 12.07 -6.46 9.66
CA PHE A 95 11.50 -5.25 10.22
C PHE A 95 12.55 -4.15 10.56
N ILE A 96 13.78 -4.20 10.05
CA ILE A 96 14.93 -3.67 10.84
C ILE A 96 15.64 -2.40 10.32
N GLU A 97 15.48 -1.93 9.08
CA GLU A 97 16.18 -0.68 8.64
C GLU A 97 15.33 0.28 7.80
N LEU A 98 14.01 0.34 8.03
CA LEU A 98 13.10 1.19 7.24
C LEU A 98 12.33 2.22 8.09
N ASP A 99 12.80 2.52 9.31
CA ASP A 99 12.08 3.32 10.34
C ASP A 99 11.48 4.63 9.78
N ASP A 100 12.26 5.38 8.99
CA ASP A 100 11.76 6.61 8.38
C ASP A 100 10.81 6.37 7.20
N SER A 101 11.02 5.31 6.40
CA SER A 101 10.27 5.09 5.16
C SER A 101 8.86 4.52 5.35
N ILE A 102 8.59 3.89 6.50
CA ILE A 102 7.31 3.30 6.90
C ILE A 102 6.36 4.37 7.49
N ASN A 103 6.90 5.53 7.86
CA ASN A 103 6.13 6.62 8.43
C ASN A 103 5.24 7.28 7.36
N GLU A 104 3.94 7.36 7.65
CA GLU A 104 2.95 8.09 6.84
C GLU A 104 3.43 9.52 6.56
N GLU A 105 3.93 10.23 7.58
CA GLU A 105 4.40 11.61 7.44
C GLU A 105 5.59 11.71 6.48
N TYR A 106 6.52 10.76 6.55
CA TYR A 106 7.66 10.71 5.63
C TYR A 106 7.19 10.54 4.19
N TRP A 107 6.28 9.60 3.93
CA TRP A 107 5.76 9.37 2.59
C TRP A 107 4.99 10.58 2.04
N ILE A 108 4.13 11.19 2.87
CA ILE A 108 3.42 12.42 2.52
C ILE A 108 4.41 13.53 2.16
N GLU A 109 5.50 13.66 2.93
CA GLU A 109 6.56 14.62 2.67
C GLU A 109 7.32 14.33 1.37
N GLN A 110 7.53 13.06 1.00
CA GLN A 110 8.14 12.71 -0.29
C GLN A 110 7.27 13.16 -1.47
N ILE A 111 5.95 12.91 -1.42
CA ILE A 111 5.02 13.42 -2.44
C ILE A 111 5.07 14.93 -2.50
N ARG A 112 5.03 15.61 -1.35
CA ARG A 112 5.11 17.07 -1.28
C ARG A 112 6.37 17.60 -1.94
N LYS A 113 7.53 16.99 -1.68
CA LYS A 113 8.81 17.34 -2.31
C LYS A 113 8.78 17.11 -3.81
N SER A 114 8.27 15.97 -4.28
CA SER A 114 8.13 15.68 -5.71
C SER A 114 7.26 16.72 -6.41
N MET A 115 6.12 17.08 -5.83
CA MET A 115 5.25 18.14 -6.37
C MET A 115 5.94 19.50 -6.43
N ILE A 116 6.69 19.88 -5.38
CA ILE A 116 7.45 21.15 -5.35
C ILE A 116 8.52 21.20 -6.45
N ASN A 117 9.13 20.06 -6.75
CA ASN A 117 10.19 19.94 -7.74
C ASN A 117 9.66 19.66 -9.16
N ASP A 118 8.35 19.73 -9.39
CA ASP A 118 7.69 19.38 -10.66
C ASP A 118 8.01 17.95 -11.15
N ILE A 119 8.23 17.04 -10.20
CA ILE A 119 8.44 15.62 -10.45
C ILE A 119 7.08 14.93 -10.37
N TRP A 120 6.56 14.54 -11.52
CA TRP A 120 5.31 13.80 -11.66
C TRP A 120 5.56 12.28 -11.65
N PRO A 121 4.59 11.47 -11.17
CA PRO A 121 4.72 10.03 -11.28
C PRO A 121 4.67 9.61 -12.74
N ASN A 122 5.42 8.57 -13.09
CA ASN A 122 5.30 7.91 -14.38
C ASN A 122 4.09 6.96 -14.34
N ILE A 123 2.93 7.50 -14.70
CA ILE A 123 1.64 6.79 -14.74
C ILE A 123 1.70 5.56 -15.65
N GLU A 124 2.41 5.65 -16.78
CA GLU A 124 2.50 4.54 -17.75
C GLU A 124 3.30 3.37 -17.16
N ASN A 125 4.42 3.65 -16.49
CA ASN A 125 5.16 2.62 -15.78
C ASN A 125 4.32 1.96 -14.67
N ALA A 126 3.49 2.74 -13.97
CA ALA A 126 2.59 2.18 -12.96
C ALA A 126 1.53 1.26 -13.58
N LYS A 127 0.97 1.60 -14.74
CA LYS A 127 0.04 0.72 -15.48
C LYS A 127 0.73 -0.56 -15.91
N ILE A 128 1.91 -0.46 -16.55
CA ILE A 128 2.69 -1.61 -16.97
C ILE A 128 2.95 -2.54 -15.77
N LEU A 129 3.32 -1.98 -14.62
CA LEU A 129 3.57 -2.76 -13.40
C LEU A 129 2.32 -3.54 -12.94
N LEU A 130 1.12 -2.99 -13.12
CA LEU A 130 -0.15 -3.64 -12.76
C LEU A 130 -0.66 -4.63 -13.81
N GLU A 131 -0.27 -4.46 -15.08
CA GLU A 131 -0.67 -5.32 -16.20
C GLU A 131 0.26 -6.52 -16.40
N SER A 132 1.50 -6.45 -15.91
CA SER A 132 2.57 -7.42 -16.20
C SER A 132 2.41 -8.81 -15.54
N ASN A 133 1.30 -9.10 -14.84
CA ASN A 133 1.05 -10.40 -14.18
C ASN A 133 -0.41 -10.86 -14.25
#